data_AF-A0AAV5D7L4-F1
#
_entry.id   AF-A0AAV5D7L4-F1
#
_cell.length_a   1.000
_cell.length_b   1.000
_cell.length_c   1.000
_cell.angle_alpha   90.00
_cell.angle_beta   90.00
_cell.angle_gamma   90.00
#
_symmetry.space_group_name_H-M   'P 1'
#
loop_
_entity.id
_entity.type
_entity.pdbx_description
1 polymer ?
#
loop_
_entity_poly.entity_id
_entity_poly.type
_entity_poly.pdbx_seq_one_letter_code
_entity_poly.pdbx_strand_id
1 'polypeptide(L)' 'MAQAVEKEARMGASILRLFFHDCFVNGCDASVLLDDDPGRNFKGEKTAFPNVNSLRGYDVVDAVKARVEAE' A
#
# COMPACT_ATOMS: atom_id res chain seq x y z
N MET A 1 -4.13 -3.06 12.52
CA MET A 1 -5.31 -2.60 11.75
C MET A 1 -6.31 -1.81 12.59
N ALA A 2 -6.95 -2.38 13.63
CA ALA A 2 -7.96 -1.67 14.43
C ALA A 2 -7.48 -0.29 14.96
N GLN A 3 -6.29 -0.25 15.57
CA GLN A 3 -5.68 1.00 16.07
C GLN A 3 -5.53 2.09 15.00
N ALA A 4 -5.24 1.72 13.73
CA ALA A 4 -5.08 2.68 12.65
C ALA A 4 -6.43 3.27 12.21
N VAL A 5 -7.50 2.47 12.22
CA VAL A 5 -8.87 2.89 11.90
C VAL A 5 -9.47 3.73 13.03
N GLU A 6 -9.19 3.40 14.29
CA GLU A 6 -9.59 4.20 15.45
C GLU A 6 -8.94 5.59 15.43
N LYS A 7 -7.65 5.66 15.08
CA LYS A 7 -6.93 6.93 14.95
C LYS A 7 -7.42 7.75 13.74
N GLU A 8 -7.72 7.09 12.62
CA GLU A 8 -8.26 7.73 11.43
C GLU A 8 -9.28 6.81 10.73
N ALA A 9 -10.57 7.15 10.84
CA ALA A 9 -11.65 6.32 10.30
C ALA A 9 -11.52 6.05 8.79
N ARG A 10 -11.01 7.02 8.00
CA ARG A 10 -10.80 6.88 6.55
C ARG A 10 -9.72 5.84 6.20
N MET A 11 -8.89 5.42 7.16
CA MET A 11 -7.85 4.42 6.91
C MET A 11 -8.45 3.07 6.49
N GLY A 12 -9.61 2.69 7.03
CA GLY A 12 -10.31 1.47 6.62
C GLY A 12 -10.63 1.45 5.13
N ALA A 13 -11.21 2.54 4.61
CA ALA A 13 -11.51 2.68 3.19
C ALA A 13 -10.23 2.77 2.33
N SER A 14 -9.18 3.38 2.85
CA SER A 14 -7.90 3.53 2.14
C SER A 14 -7.21 2.18 1.92
N ILE A 15 -7.20 1.32 2.95
CA ILE A 15 -6.61 -0.02 2.86
C ILE A 15 -7.44 -0.94 1.97
N LEU A 16 -8.78 -0.84 2.03
CA LEU A 16 -9.65 -1.57 1.10
C LEU A 16 -9.35 -1.19 -0.36
N ARG A 17 -9.21 0.12 -0.63
CA ARG A 17 -8.85 0.60 -1.97
C ARG A 17 -7.45 0.13 -2.38
N LEU A 18 -6.48 0.14 -1.47
CA LEU A 18 -5.13 -0.33 -1.74
C LEU A 18 -5.13 -1.82 -2.14
N PHE A 19 -5.86 -2.68 -1.41
CA PHE A 19 -6.04 -4.08 -1.78
C PHE A 19 -6.74 -4.26 -3.14
N PHE A 20 -7.77 -3.45 -3.42
CA PHE A 20 -8.41 -3.46 -4.73
C PHE A 20 -7.42 -3.12 -5.86
N HIS A 21 -6.59 -2.08 -5.68
CA HIS A 21 -5.60 -1.67 -6.68
C HIS A 21 -4.49 -2.71 -6.88
N ASP A 22 -4.08 -3.40 -5.82
CA ASP A 22 -3.17 -4.56 -5.91
C ASP A 22 -3.79 -5.64 -6.81
N CYS A 23 -4.95 -6.16 -6.40
CA CYS A 23 -5.59 -7.27 -7.11
C CYS A 23 -5.98 -6.98 -8.56
N PHE A 24 -6.20 -5.71 -8.94
CA PHE A 24 -6.60 -5.33 -10.29
C PHE A 24 -5.44 -5.25 -11.29
N VAL A 25 -4.20 -5.10 -10.80
CA VAL A 25 -3.01 -5.00 -11.64
C VAL A 25 -2.13 -6.20 -11.34
N ASN A 26 -1.98 -7.10 -12.32
CA ASN A 26 -1.18 -8.32 -12.18
C ASN A 26 -1.59 -9.31 -11.05
N GLY A 27 -2.68 -9.04 -10.33
CA GLY A 27 -3.20 -9.91 -9.27
C GLY A 27 -2.74 -9.47 -7.87
N CYS A 28 -3.21 -10.13 -6.82
CA CYS A 28 -2.93 -9.74 -5.43
C CYS A 28 -1.52 -10.19 -5.00
N ASP A 29 -0.48 -9.60 -5.58
CA ASP A 29 0.92 -9.97 -5.43
C ASP A 29 1.77 -8.95 -4.65
N ALA A 30 1.12 -7.92 -4.09
CA ALA A 30 1.73 -6.80 -3.38
C ALA A 30 2.64 -5.90 -4.25
N SER A 31 2.57 -6.00 -5.58
CA SER A 31 3.32 -5.13 -6.51
C SER A 31 3.06 -3.64 -6.26
N VAL A 32 1.84 -3.27 -5.86
CA VAL A 32 1.47 -1.87 -5.55
C VAL A 32 2.23 -1.27 -4.36
N LEU A 33 2.87 -2.11 -3.53
CA LEU A 33 3.63 -1.68 -2.35
C LEU A 33 5.07 -1.28 -2.69
N LEU A 34 5.58 -1.61 -3.87
CA LEU A 34 6.95 -1.35 -4.26
C LEU A 34 7.16 0.12 -4.63
N ASP A 35 8.25 0.70 -4.12
CA ASP A 35 8.69 2.05 -4.48
C ASP A 35 9.44 2.07 -5.81
N ASP A 36 9.47 3.24 -6.46
CA ASP A 36 10.32 3.45 -7.63
C ASP A 36 11.81 3.24 -7.25
N ASP A 37 12.54 2.50 -8.08
CA ASP A 37 13.99 2.30 -7.94
C ASP A 37 14.68 2.67 -9.27
N PRO A 38 15.08 3.95 -9.43
CA PRO A 38 15.80 4.40 -10.61
C PRO A 38 17.13 3.67 -10.85
N GLY A 39 17.78 3.19 -9.78
CA GLY A 39 19.05 2.48 -9.87
C GLY A 39 18.93 1.10 -10.53
N ARG A 40 17.73 0.49 -10.45
CA ARG A 40 17.40 -0.77 -11.13
C ARG A 40 16.53 -0.58 -12.37
N ASN A 41 16.34 0.67 -12.82
CA ASN A 41 15.41 1.01 -13.89
C ASN A 41 14.00 0.43 -13.65
N PHE A 42 13.55 0.46 -12.39
CA PHE A 42 12.24 -0.01 -11.97
C PHE A 42 11.34 1.17 -11.61
N LYS A 43 10.15 1.18 -12.20
CA LYS A 43 9.08 2.12 -11.85
C LYS A 43 7.92 1.34 -11.27
N GLY A 44 7.64 1.58 -9.99
CA GLY A 44 6.56 0.96 -9.26
C GLY A 44 5.21 1.61 -9.60
N GLU A 45 4.17 1.06 -8.99
CA GLU A 45 2.80 1.46 -9.29
C GLU A 45 2.35 2.71 -8.53
N LYS A 46 3.06 3.09 -7.46
CA LYS A 46 2.69 4.24 -6.62
C LYS A 46 2.63 5.56 -7.39
N THR A 47 3.43 5.70 -8.44
CA THR A 47 3.47 6.91 -9.28
C THR A 47 2.56 6.83 -10.53
N ALA A 48 1.78 5.75 -10.68
CA ALA A 48 0.77 5.64 -11.74
C ALA A 48 -0.35 6.68 -11.53
N PHE A 49 -0.96 7.15 -12.63
CA PHE A 49 -2.03 8.16 -12.61
C PHE A 49 -3.16 7.89 -11.57
N PRO A 50 -3.72 6.67 -11.42
CA PRO A 50 -4.78 6.44 -10.43
C PRO A 50 -4.27 6.41 -8.98
N ASN A 51 -2.95 6.31 -8.75
CA ASN A 51 -2.33 6.06 -7.47
C ASN A 51 -1.62 7.30 -6.90
N VAL A 52 -0.96 8.08 -7.76
CA VAL A 52 -0.19 9.27 -7.38
C VAL A 52 -1.09 10.29 -6.68
N ASN A 53 -0.67 10.76 -5.51
CA ASN A 53 -1.44 11.68 -4.66
C ASN A 53 -2.86 11.19 -4.32
N SER A 54 -3.11 9.87 -4.35
CA SER A 54 -4.45 9.29 -4.26
C SER A 54 -4.50 8.03 -3.38
N LEU A 55 -3.71 7.00 -3.69
CA LEU A 55 -3.56 5.83 -2.82
C LEU A 55 -2.78 6.20 -1.56
N ARG A 56 -3.15 5.59 -0.44
CA ARG A 56 -2.56 5.86 0.88
C ARG A 56 -2.75 4.67 1.82
N GLY A 57 -2.02 4.69 2.94
CA GLY A 57 -2.01 3.62 3.94
C GLY A 57 -0.82 2.67 3.84
N TYR A 58 0.17 3.00 3.00
CA TYR A 58 1.43 2.24 2.87
C TYR A 58 2.16 2.12 4.23
N ASP A 59 2.21 3.21 5.00
CA ASP A 59 2.80 3.28 6.34
C ASP A 59 2.11 2.34 7.35
N VAL A 60 0.79 2.17 7.23
CA VAL A 60 0.04 1.23 8.05
C VAL A 60 0.38 -0.21 7.68
N VAL A 61 0.56 -0.51 6.38
CA VAL A 61 0.99 -1.83 5.92
C VAL A 61 2.40 -2.13 6.42
N ASP A 62 3.33 -1.17 6.34
CA ASP A 62 4.69 -1.30 6.87
C ASP A 62 4.69 -1.58 8.38
N ALA A 63 3.89 -0.84 9.16
CA ALA A 63 3.77 -1.05 10.60
C ALA A 63 3.16 -2.41 10.96
N VAL A 64 2.21 -2.91 10.17
CA VAL A 64 1.66 -4.26 10.33
C VAL A 64 2.72 -5.31 10.01
N LYS A 65 3.42 -5.16 8.88
CA LYS A 65 4.47 -6.09 8.45
C LYS A 65 5.60 -6.15 9.47
N ALA A 66 6.08 -5.02 9.96
CA ALA A 66 7.15 -4.97 10.97
C ALA A 66 6.78 -5.70 12.27
N ARG A 67 5.51 -5.67 12.68
CA ARG A 67 5.03 -6.42 13.85
C ARG A 67 4.98 -7.92 13.59
N VAL A 68 4.50 -8.33 12.42
CA VAL A 68 4.43 -9.75 12.04
C VAL A 68 5.83 -10.36 11.90
N GLU A 69 6.80 -9.62 11.35
CA GLU A 69 8.20 -10.08 11.23
C GLU A 69 8.95 -10.13 12.58
N ALA A 70 8.40 -9.52 13.63
CA ALA A 70 8.98 -9.58 14.97
C ALA A 70 8.49 -10.79 15.78
N GLU A 71 7.55 -11.57 15.23
CA GLU A 71 7.08 -12.86 15.77
C GLU A 71 7.97 -14.02 15.29
#